data_AF-A0A356GFR7-F1
#
_entry.id   AF-A0A356GFR7-F1
#
_cell.length_a   1.000
_cell.length_b   1.000
_cell.length_c   1.000
_cell.angle_alpha   90.00
_cell.angle_beta   90.00
_cell.angle_gamma   90.00
#
_symmetry.space_group_name_H-M   'P 1'
#
loop_
_entity.id
_entity.type
_entity.pdbx_description
1 polymer ?
#
loop_
_entity_poly.entity_id
_entity_poly.type
_entity_poly.pdbx_seq_one_letter_code
_entity_poly.pdbx_strand_id
1 'polypeptide(L)'
;MTKRQTYAKTLAELPIGSAGIIYDINEKGALLRRLMDLGFSCGTAVEKTGISPLGDPCAYKILGTVIALRRQDACKILLTEDENGTDRQLYGKKLNE
;
A
#
# COMPACT_ATOMS: atom_id res chain seq x y z
N MET A 1 -6.60 -28.58 2.79
CA MET A 1 -7.21 -27.49 2.01
C MET A 1 -6.30 -26.27 2.09
N THR A 2 -5.27 -26.22 1.24
CA THR A 2 -4.27 -25.14 1.22
C THR A 2 -4.84 -23.99 0.41
N LYS A 3 -5.31 -22.92 1.07
CA LYS A 3 -5.57 -21.66 0.36
C LYS A 3 -4.23 -21.21 -0.24
N ARG A 4 -4.13 -21.22 -1.57
CA ARG A 4 -3.03 -20.57 -2.29
C ARG A 4 -3.19 -19.08 -2.05
N GLN A 5 -2.39 -18.52 -1.14
CA GLN A 5 -2.25 -17.07 -1.03
C GLN A 5 -1.51 -16.62 -2.29
N THR A 6 -2.23 -16.00 -3.22
CA THR A 6 -1.63 -15.40 -4.42
C THR A 6 -1.26 -13.96 -4.06
N TYR A 7 0.01 -13.59 -4.24
CA TYR A 7 0.55 -12.27 -3.91
C TYR A 7 0.67 -11.42 -5.18
N ALA A 8 -0.38 -11.36 -6.00
CA ALA A 8 -0.24 -11.02 -7.42
C ALA A 8 -0.21 -9.52 -7.78
N LYS A 9 -0.25 -8.58 -6.83
CA LYS A 9 -0.37 -7.15 -7.15
C LYS A 9 0.63 -6.25 -6.45
N THR A 10 1.26 -5.39 -7.24
CA THR A 10 2.09 -4.29 -6.74
C THR A 10 1.23 -3.09 -6.33
N LEU A 11 1.78 -2.21 -5.50
CA LEU A 11 1.12 -0.95 -5.13
C LEU A 11 0.87 -0.03 -6.34
N ALA A 12 1.69 -0.15 -7.40
CA ALA A 12 1.49 0.59 -8.64
C ALA A 12 0.19 0.19 -9.36
N GLU A 13 -0.16 -1.10 -9.31
CA GLU A 13 -1.32 -1.70 -9.96
C GLU A 13 -2.63 -1.53 -9.17
N LEU A 14 -2.54 -0.98 -7.94
CA LEU A 14 -3.71 -0.67 -7.15
C LEU A 14 -4.62 0.32 -7.90
N PRO A 15 -5.93 0.06 -8.04
CA PRO A 15 -6.87 1.01 -8.63
C PRO A 15 -7.00 2.26 -7.74
N ILE A 16 -7.29 3.41 -8.36
CA ILE A 16 -7.60 4.63 -7.61
C ILE A 16 -8.88 4.41 -6.80
N GLY A 17 -8.86 4.82 -5.54
CA GLY A 17 -9.95 4.61 -4.58
C GLY A 17 -9.96 3.23 -3.91
N SER A 18 -9.04 2.35 -4.28
CA SER A 18 -8.87 1.03 -3.63
C SER A 18 -7.77 1.06 -2.58
N ALA A 19 -7.88 0.15 -1.61
CA ALA A 19 -6.90 -0.07 -0.56
C ALA A 19 -6.35 -1.50 -0.59
N GLY A 20 -5.14 -1.67 -0.08
CA GLY A 20 -4.51 -2.97 0.12
C GLY A 20 -3.60 -2.95 1.34
N ILE A 21 -3.18 -4.14 1.78
CA ILE A 21 -2.22 -4.28 2.87
C ILE A 21 -0.86 -4.61 2.28
N ILE A 22 0.17 -3.86 2.68
CA ILE A 22 1.54 -4.13 2.28
C ILE A 22 1.95 -5.50 2.83
N TYR A 23 2.28 -6.42 1.95
CA TYR A 23 2.80 -7.74 2.30
C TYR A 23 4.32 -7.71 2.43
N ASP A 24 4.99 -7.16 1.41
CA ASP A 24 6.44 -7.16 1.32
C ASP A 24 6.95 -5.97 0.49
N ILE A 25 8.22 -5.61 0.65
CA ILE A 25 8.86 -4.56 -0.13
C ILE A 25 10.15 -5.14 -0.73
N ASN A 26 10.13 -5.35 -2.05
CA ASN A 26 11.25 -5.84 -2.84
C ASN A 26 12.24 -4.70 -3.14
N GLU A 27 12.80 -4.11 -2.09
CA GLU A 27 13.83 -3.10 -2.17
C GLU A 27 14.81 -3.20 -1.00
N LYS A 28 16.06 -2.78 -1.20
CA LYS A 28 17.10 -2.80 -0.17
C LYS A 28 17.73 -1.42 0.02
N GLY A 29 18.44 -1.25 1.14
CA GLY A 29 19.24 -0.06 1.40
C GLY A 29 18.41 1.17 1.77
N ALA A 30 18.85 2.35 1.30
CA ALA A 30 18.34 3.64 1.74
C ALA A 30 16.85 3.87 1.40
N LEU A 31 16.40 3.38 0.24
CA LEU A 31 15.01 3.54 -0.18
C LEU A 31 14.06 2.76 0.71
N LEU A 32 14.37 1.50 1.05
CA LEU A 32 13.56 0.71 1.99
C LEU A 32 13.42 1.42 3.33
N ARG A 33 14.52 1.96 3.87
CA ARG A 33 14.50 2.68 5.15
C ARG A 33 13.63 3.93 5.09
N ARG A 34 13.69 4.67 3.99
CA ARG A 34 12.84 5.85 3.75
C ARG A 34 11.37 5.46 3.63
N LEU A 35 11.06 4.38 2.91
CA LEU A 35 9.71 3.85 2.79
C LEU A 35 9.15 3.50 4.18
N MET A 36 9.92 2.77 4.99
CA MET A 36 9.53 2.42 6.36
C MET A 36 9.32 3.65 7.25
N ASP A 37 10.20 4.66 7.16
CA ASP A 37 10.08 5.93 7.90
C ASP A 37 8.80 6.71 7.52
N LEU A 38 8.42 6.63 6.24
CA LEU A 38 7.16 7.18 5.72
C LEU A 38 5.92 6.33 6.05
N GLY A 39 6.09 5.20 6.74
CA GLY A 39 5.02 4.30 7.14
C GLY A 39 4.76 3.12 6.21
N PHE A 40 5.47 3.01 5.08
CA PHE A 40 5.38 1.85 4.20
C PHE A 40 6.11 0.66 4.82
N SER A 41 5.38 -0.11 5.60
CA SER A 41 5.87 -1.32 6.27
C SER A 41 4.86 -2.45 6.14
N CYS A 42 5.34 -3.70 6.21
CA CYS A 42 4.51 -4.89 6.13
C CYS A 42 3.38 -4.85 7.16
N GLY A 43 2.16 -5.23 6.76
CA GLY A 43 0.95 -5.15 7.58
C GLY A 43 0.27 -3.77 7.58
N THR A 44 0.87 -2.76 6.93
CA THR A 44 0.26 -1.42 6.87
C THR A 44 -0.75 -1.33 5.74
N ALA A 45 -1.92 -0.73 6.04
CA ALA A 45 -2.93 -0.40 5.05
C ALA A 45 -2.54 0.84 4.24
N VAL A 46 -2.67 0.73 2.92
CA VAL A 46 -2.37 1.80 1.97
C VAL A 46 -3.52 1.93 0.97
N GLU A 47 -3.96 3.15 0.71
CA GLU A 47 -5.02 3.47 -0.26
C GLU A 47 -4.46 4.34 -1.38
N LYS A 48 -4.75 4.03 -2.65
CA LYS A 48 -4.37 4.92 -3.75
C LYS A 48 -5.43 6.01 -3.90
N THR A 49 -5.07 7.24 -3.58
CA THR A 49 -6.01 8.38 -3.58
C THR A 49 -6.01 9.14 -4.89
N GLY A 50 -4.96 9.02 -5.71
CA GLY A 50 -4.89 9.72 -6.97
C GLY A 50 -3.63 9.44 -7.78
N ILE A 51 -3.53 10.14 -8.90
CA ILE A 51 -2.41 10.11 -9.82
C ILE A 51 -2.13 11.53 -10.29
N SER A 52 -0.85 11.85 -10.49
CA SER A 52 -0.47 13.16 -11.04
C SER A 52 -1.05 13.35 -12.45
N PRO A 53 -1.32 14.58 -12.90
CA PRO A 53 -1.88 14.85 -14.23
C PRO A 53 -1.07 14.26 -15.39
N LEU A 54 0.25 14.15 -15.19
CA LEU A 54 1.19 13.59 -16.16
C LEU A 54 1.39 12.06 -16.02
N GLY A 55 0.63 11.40 -15.13
CA GLY A 55 0.68 9.95 -14.93
C GLY A 55 1.68 9.44 -13.88
N ASP A 56 2.58 10.28 -13.36
CA ASP A 56 3.52 9.94 -12.29
C ASP A 56 3.93 11.22 -11.53
N PRO A 57 4.07 11.20 -10.18
CA PRO A 57 3.83 10.10 -9.24
C PRO A 57 2.36 9.83 -8.90
N CYS A 58 2.08 8.71 -8.25
CA CYS A 58 0.76 8.37 -7.67
C CYS A 58 0.68 8.82 -6.20
N ALA A 59 -0.52 9.19 -5.75
CA ALA A 59 -0.79 9.58 -4.37
C ALA A 59 -1.34 8.39 -3.57
N TYR A 60 -0.75 8.15 -2.40
CA TYR A 60 -1.08 7.04 -1.51
C TYR A 60 -1.36 7.55 -0.10
N LYS A 61 -2.47 7.15 0.50
CA LYS A 61 -2.80 7.44 1.89
C LYS A 61 -2.32 6.29 2.77
N ILE A 62 -1.48 6.62 3.74
CA ILE A 62 -0.88 5.70 4.71
C ILE A 62 -0.78 6.39 6.06
N LEU A 63 -1.18 5.72 7.15
CA LEU A 63 -1.19 6.29 8.51
C LEU A 63 -1.83 7.69 8.61
N GLY A 64 -2.90 7.93 7.85
CA GLY A 64 -3.60 9.22 7.84
C GLY A 64 -2.93 10.33 7.01
N THR A 65 -1.75 10.08 6.43
CA THR A 65 -1.01 11.05 5.61
C THR A 65 -1.01 10.64 4.13
N VAL A 66 -0.99 11.61 3.22
CA VAL A 66 -0.89 11.36 1.77
C VAL A 66 0.56 11.53 1.33
N ILE A 67 1.13 10.47 0.77
CA ILE A 67 2.48 10.42 0.25
C ILE A 67 2.43 10.22 -1.26
N ALA A 68 3.15 11.07 -2.00
CA ALA A 68 3.38 10.87 -3.42
C ALA A 68 4.55 9.90 -3.64
N LEU A 69 4.28 8.78 -4.32
CA LEU A 69 5.29 7.76 -4.62
C LEU A 69 5.35 7.54 -6.13
N ARG A 70 6.57 7.52 -6.67
CA ARG A 70 6.78 7.24 -8.10
C ARG A 70 6.40 5.80 -8.41
N ARG A 71 5.92 5.57 -9.62
CA ARG A 71 5.52 4.26 -10.12
C ARG A 71 6.63 3.23 -9.99
N GLN A 72 7.88 3.62 -10.27
CA GLN A 72 9.06 2.75 -10.15
C GLN A 72 9.28 2.21 -8.72
N ASP A 73 8.92 3.01 -7.70
CA ASP A 73 9.10 2.64 -6.30
C ASP A 73 7.85 1.89 -5.80
N ALA A 74 6.66 2.29 -6.24
CA ALA A 74 5.41 1.58 -5.98
C ALA A 74 5.39 0.16 -6.59
N CYS A 75 6.07 -0.08 -7.72
CA CYS A 75 6.23 -1.41 -8.31
C CYS A 75 7.03 -2.38 -7.42
N LYS A 76 7.81 -1.87 -6.46
CA LYS A 76 8.60 -2.70 -5.53
C LYS A 76 7.80 -3.09 -4.29
N ILE A 77 6.63 -2.50 -4.07
CA ILE A 77 5.79 -2.75 -2.89
C ILE A 77 4.73 -3.77 -3.29
N LEU A 78 4.71 -4.90 -2.61
CA LEU A 78 3.79 -6.01 -2.85
C LEU A 78 2.60 -5.92 -1.88
N LEU A 79 1.39 -6.15 -2.39
CA LEU A 79 0.16 -6.15 -1.60
C LEU A 79 -0.38 -7.57 -1.43
N THR A 80 -1.04 -7.83 -0.30
CA THR A 80 -1.88 -9.03 -0.17
C THR A 80 -3.14 -8.87 -1.02
N GLU A 81 -3.52 -9.92 -1.74
CA GLU A 81 -4.87 -10.02 -2.28
C GLU A 81 -5.79 -10.43 -1.12
N ASP A 82 -6.70 -9.54 -0.73
CA ASP A 82 -7.90 -9.98 -0.04
C ASP A 82 -9.06 -9.83 -1.03
N GLU A 83 -9.64 -10.96 -1.42
CA GLU A 83 -10.81 -11.00 -2.30
C GLU A 83 -12.04 -10.33 -1.68
N ASN A 84 -12.00 -9.96 -0.39
CA ASN A 84 -12.99 -9.09 0.23
C ASN A 84 -12.52 -7.64 0.13
N GLY A 85 -12.76 -7.06 -1.03
CA GLY A 85 -12.64 -5.62 -1.20
C GLY A 85 -13.36 -4.87 -0.09
N THR A 86 -12.67 -3.88 0.47
CA THR A 86 -13.30 -2.70 1.08
C THR A 86 -14.01 -2.89 2.42
N ASP A 87 -13.48 -3.69 3.36
CA ASP A 87 -13.85 -3.44 4.75
C ASP A 87 -13.02 -2.27 5.32
N ARG A 88 -13.51 -1.05 5.06
CA ARG A 88 -13.00 0.19 5.67
C ARG A 88 -13.29 0.26 7.19
N GLN A 89 -13.92 -0.74 7.80
CA GLN A 89 -14.55 -0.63 9.12
C GLN A 89 -13.74 -1.32 10.24
N LEU A 90 -12.85 -2.26 9.94
CA LEU A 90 -12.21 -3.10 10.97
C LEU A 90 -10.92 -2.54 11.61
N TYR A 91 -10.19 -1.60 10.98
CA TYR A 91 -8.88 -1.14 11.51
C TYR A 91 -8.86 0.29 12.08
N GLY A 92 -10.01 0.95 12.17
CA GLY A 92 -10.15 2.29 12.76
C GLY A 92 -10.64 2.34 14.22
N LYS A 93 -10.89 1.18 14.86
CA LYS A 93 -11.36 1.12 16.26
C LYS A 93 -10.40 0.34 17.15
N LYS A 94 -9.36 1.02 17.63
CA LYS A 94 -8.80 0.90 18.98
C LYS A 94 -7.60 1.83 19.03
N LEU A 95 -7.72 2.93 19.76
CA LEU A 95 -6.66 3.69 20.43
C LEU A 95 -7.29 4.98 21.00
N ASN A 96 -8.32 4.85 21.85
CA ASN A 96 -8.73 5.89 22.79
C ASN A 96 -9.34 5.18 24.00
N GLU A 97 -8.51 4.76 24.95
CA GLU A 97 -8.86 4.54 26.36
C GLU A 97 -7.66 4.96 27.21
#